data_AF-A0A2A2WCZ6-F1
#
_entry.id   AF-A0A2A2WCZ6-F1
#
_cell.length_a   1.000
_cell.length_b   1.000
_cell.length_c   1.000
_cell.angle_alpha   90.00
_cell.angle_beta   90.00
_cell.angle_gamma   90.00
#
_symmetry.space_group_name_H-M   'P 1'
#
loop_
_entity.id
_entity.type
_entity.pdbx_description
1 polymer ?
#
loop_
_entity_poly.entity_id
_entity_poly.type
_entity_poly.pdbx_seq_one_letter_code
_entity_poly.pdbx_strand_id
1 'polypeptide(L)'
;MVQNKSDKLVLFLEGEELVGAKQNRVLNTSVLVAAHRKAKIPVSCVEQGRWSHRSTYFGSSGSHSPSKLRRALKGSVSKSLREAKGHASDQRQVWQEEAAFHASHGVHSKTAAMSDAFESFQQRIQSVQSKLGYIEGATGLAVAIGDQVLSLDLFDSPTTCEQVWDRLLTGAIVDSLKLDDLDAKATATNVDDVVRSSKDWEWEKREASGEGDEYRSVSDAGDHASVLFYDRVPVHISILAAT
;
A
#
# COMPACT_ATOMS: atom_id res chain seq x y z
N MET A 1 8.31 14.14 -7.98
CA MET A 1 9.34 13.72 -8.96
C MET A 1 10.40 12.97 -8.18
N VAL A 2 10.78 11.79 -8.64
CA VAL A 2 11.90 11.01 -8.08
C VAL A 2 13.03 10.97 -9.10
N GLN A 3 14.25 10.75 -8.62
CA GLN A 3 15.42 10.49 -9.45
C GLN A 3 16.08 9.21 -8.93
N ASN A 4 16.04 8.15 -9.73
CA ASN A 4 16.84 6.97 -9.49
C ASN A 4 18.28 7.28 -9.91
N LYS A 5 19.22 7.21 -8.96
CA LYS A 5 20.66 7.43 -9.19
C LYS A 5 21.47 6.14 -9.15
N SER A 6 20.80 5.00 -8.95
CA SER A 6 21.43 3.69 -8.90
C SER A 6 21.49 3.04 -10.28
N ASP A 7 22.29 1.98 -10.38
CA ASP A 7 22.39 1.13 -11.57
C ASP A 7 21.28 0.08 -11.67
N LYS A 8 20.34 0.06 -10.71
CA LYS A 8 19.24 -0.91 -10.64
C LYS A 8 17.89 -0.22 -10.86
N LEU A 9 16.88 -0.98 -11.25
CA LEU A 9 15.50 -0.52 -11.16
C LEU A 9 15.12 -0.34 -9.68
N VAL A 10 14.29 0.67 -9.40
CA VAL A 10 13.79 0.94 -8.04
C VAL A 10 12.27 0.85 -8.06
N LEU A 11 11.72 -0.03 -7.22
CA LEU A 11 10.30 -0.20 -7.02
C LEU A 11 9.81 0.69 -5.88
N PHE A 12 8.83 1.55 -6.18
CA PHE A 12 8.03 2.28 -5.19
C PHE A 12 6.70 1.56 -5.04
N LEU A 13 6.26 1.27 -3.82
CA LEU A 13 5.02 0.51 -3.61
C LEU A 13 3.83 1.45 -3.39
N GLU A 14 2.68 1.08 -3.95
CA GLU A 14 1.42 1.76 -3.61
C GLU A 14 1.18 1.72 -2.10
N GLY A 15 0.58 2.76 -1.53
CA GLY A 15 0.31 2.80 -0.08
C GLY A 15 1.54 3.14 0.79
N GLU A 16 2.74 3.30 0.23
CA GLU A 16 3.88 3.81 0.99
C GLU A 16 3.75 5.31 1.25
N GLU A 17 4.01 5.70 2.50
CA GLU A 17 4.02 7.11 2.90
C GLU A 17 5.41 7.76 2.70
N LEU A 18 5.38 8.95 2.13
CA LEU A 18 6.49 9.85 1.88
C LEU A 18 6.31 11.08 2.78
N VAL A 19 7.26 11.31 3.68
CA VAL A 19 7.17 12.37 4.69
C VAL A 19 7.99 13.60 4.33
N GLY A 20 7.50 14.79 4.70
CA GLY A 20 8.22 16.06 4.51
C GLY A 20 7.57 16.99 3.50
N ALA A 21 8.37 17.72 2.72
CA ALA A 21 7.91 18.74 1.77
C ALA A 21 6.90 19.71 2.42
N LYS A 22 5.84 20.10 1.69
CA LYS A 22 4.74 20.91 2.21
C LYS A 22 3.66 20.10 2.93
N GLN A 23 3.52 18.83 2.56
CA GLN A 23 2.55 17.85 3.06
C GLN A 23 3.13 16.46 2.85
N ASN A 24 2.86 15.54 3.78
CA ASN A 24 3.11 14.12 3.55
C ASN A 24 2.26 13.62 2.38
N ARG A 25 2.76 12.58 1.71
CA ARG A 25 2.19 12.01 0.50
C ARG A 25 2.12 10.50 0.61
N VAL A 26 1.11 9.87 0.01
CA VAL A 26 1.04 8.41 -0.17
C VAL A 26 1.13 8.07 -1.65
N LEU A 27 1.82 6.99 -1.99
CA LEU A 27 1.90 6.47 -3.36
C LEU A 27 0.56 5.87 -3.82
N ASN A 28 0.06 6.32 -4.96
CA ASN A 28 -1.25 5.92 -5.49
C ASN A 28 -1.21 4.56 -6.22
N THR A 29 -0.06 4.21 -6.78
CA THR A 29 0.18 2.97 -7.51
C THR A 29 1.64 2.56 -7.32
N SER A 30 1.94 1.30 -7.59
CA SER A 30 3.33 0.84 -7.61
C SER A 30 4.01 1.32 -8.88
N VAL A 31 5.24 1.81 -8.76
CA VAL A 31 5.98 2.40 -9.88
C VAL A 31 7.38 1.83 -9.89
N LEU A 32 7.77 1.24 -11.03
CA LEU A 32 9.13 0.83 -11.28
C LEU A 32 9.86 1.95 -12.02
N VAL A 33 11.00 2.40 -11.49
CA VAL A 33 11.79 3.49 -12.06
C VAL A 33 13.13 2.96 -12.54
N ALA A 34 13.39 3.05 -13.84
CA ALA A 34 14.65 2.63 -14.45
C ALA A 34 15.88 3.31 -13.83
N ALA A 35 17.01 2.60 -13.89
CA ALA A 35 18.32 3.10 -13.49
C ALA A 35 18.63 4.46 -14.14
N HIS A 36 19.17 5.39 -13.36
CA HIS A 36 19.57 6.74 -13.83
C HIS A 36 18.44 7.60 -14.44
N ARG A 37 17.17 7.28 -14.18
CA ARG A 37 16.01 8.01 -14.72
C ARG A 37 15.27 8.84 -13.67
N LYS A 38 14.56 9.85 -14.17
CA LYS A 38 13.61 10.65 -13.39
C LYS A 38 12.18 10.23 -13.76
N ALA A 39 11.31 10.15 -12.76
CA ALA A 39 9.91 9.80 -12.95
C ALA A 39 8.99 10.66 -12.06
N LYS A 40 7.82 11.02 -12.59
CA LYS A 40 6.75 11.60 -11.79
C LYS A 40 5.94 10.44 -11.21
N ILE A 41 6.12 10.17 -9.91
CA ILE A 41 5.29 9.20 -9.19
C ILE A 41 3.94 9.84 -8.81
N PRO A 42 2.81 9.12 -8.97
CA PRO A 42 1.50 9.61 -8.63
C PRO A 42 1.28 9.46 -7.12
N VAL A 43 0.87 10.54 -6.49
CA VAL A 43 0.73 10.61 -5.03
C VAL A 43 -0.47 11.44 -4.62
N SER A 44 -1.01 11.13 -3.44
CA SER A 44 -2.08 11.88 -2.80
C SER A 44 -1.63 12.43 -1.45
N CYS A 45 -2.18 13.57 -1.02
CA CYS A 45 -1.84 14.18 0.26
C CYS A 45 -2.42 13.38 1.42
N VAL A 46 -1.60 13.12 2.44
CA VAL A 46 -1.97 12.41 3.69
C VAL A 46 -1.66 13.25 4.93
N GLU A 47 -1.92 14.56 4.81
CA GLU A 47 -1.70 15.54 5.86
C GLU A 47 -2.49 16.82 5.57
N GLN A 48 -3.81 16.76 5.75
CA GLN A 48 -4.73 17.83 5.34
C GLN A 48 -4.44 19.17 6.04
N GLY A 49 -4.04 19.14 7.31
CA GLY A 49 -3.91 20.32 8.17
C GLY A 49 -2.59 21.08 8.04
N ARG A 50 -1.63 20.61 7.22
CA ARG A 50 -0.36 21.31 6.99
C ARG A 50 -0.26 21.80 5.55
N TRP A 51 0.15 23.05 5.35
CA TRP A 51 0.61 23.56 4.05
C TRP A 51 1.83 24.45 4.23
N SER A 52 2.80 23.96 5.00
CA SER A 52 4.03 24.67 5.34
C SER A 52 5.24 23.80 5.02
N HIS A 53 6.31 24.42 4.53
CA HIS A 53 7.49 23.71 4.06
C HIS A 53 8.31 23.18 5.24
N ARG A 54 8.48 21.85 5.35
CA ARG A 54 9.30 21.17 6.37
C ARG A 54 10.68 20.78 5.83
N SER A 55 10.77 20.41 4.56
CA SER A 55 12.00 19.96 3.91
C SER A 55 11.92 20.16 2.41
N THR A 56 13.08 20.22 1.73
CA THR A 56 13.15 20.30 0.27
C THR A 56 12.91 18.94 -0.42
N TYR A 57 13.10 17.84 0.32
CA TYR A 57 12.97 16.47 -0.17
C TYR A 57 11.99 15.66 0.69
N PHE A 58 11.38 14.65 0.09
CA PHE A 58 10.65 13.62 0.82
C PHE A 58 11.61 12.60 1.43
N GLY A 59 11.31 12.13 2.64
CA GLY A 59 11.90 10.93 3.23
C GLY A 59 10.89 9.77 3.19
N SER A 60 11.35 8.56 3.50
CA SER A 60 10.46 7.45 3.82
C SER A 60 9.98 7.57 5.26
N SER A 61 8.69 7.33 5.53
CA SER A 61 8.22 7.15 6.91
C SER A 61 8.65 5.81 7.51
N GLY A 62 9.00 4.83 6.67
CA GLY A 62 9.10 3.42 7.06
C GLY A 62 7.73 2.74 7.26
N SER A 63 6.64 3.42 6.92
CA SER A 63 5.27 2.94 7.12
C SER A 63 4.53 2.74 5.81
N HIS A 64 3.70 1.71 5.81
CA HIS A 64 2.71 1.41 4.80
C HIS A 64 1.30 1.70 5.31
N SER A 65 0.46 2.24 4.43
CA SER A 65 -0.91 2.65 4.76
C SER A 65 -1.79 1.49 5.26
N PRO A 66 -2.77 1.78 6.14
CA PRO A 66 -3.82 0.85 6.54
C PRO A 66 -4.62 0.29 5.35
N SER A 67 -5.18 -0.91 5.53
CA SER A 67 -5.88 -1.68 4.46
C SER A 67 -7.00 -0.88 3.78
N LYS A 68 -7.82 -0.17 4.57
CA LYS A 68 -8.93 0.65 4.04
C LYS A 68 -8.46 1.79 3.15
N LEU A 69 -7.40 2.51 3.55
CA LEU A 69 -6.83 3.56 2.71
C LEU A 69 -6.21 2.98 1.43
N ARG A 70 -5.46 1.87 1.53
CA ARG A 70 -4.91 1.18 0.34
C ARG A 70 -6.01 0.81 -0.64
N ARG A 71 -7.11 0.24 -0.15
CA ARG A 71 -8.27 -0.15 -0.96
C ARG A 71 -8.94 1.07 -1.62
N ALA A 72 -9.16 2.15 -0.87
CA ALA A 72 -9.71 3.41 -1.40
C ALA A 72 -8.83 4.00 -2.51
N LEU A 73 -7.50 4.06 -2.29
CA LEU A 73 -6.53 4.47 -3.31
C LEU A 73 -6.62 3.59 -4.55
N LYS A 74 -6.54 2.27 -4.38
CA LYS A 74 -6.53 1.31 -5.49
C LYS A 74 -7.82 1.39 -6.32
N GLY A 75 -8.99 1.41 -5.67
CA GLY A 75 -10.27 1.54 -6.33
C GLY A 75 -10.41 2.87 -7.08
N SER A 76 -10.02 3.97 -6.45
CA SER A 76 -10.08 5.31 -7.04
C SER A 76 -9.14 5.48 -8.24
N VAL A 77 -7.92 4.97 -8.16
CA VAL A 77 -6.95 4.98 -9.27
C VAL A 77 -7.43 4.09 -10.42
N SER A 78 -8.02 2.93 -10.12
CA SER A 78 -8.58 2.05 -11.16
C SER A 78 -9.70 2.74 -11.92
N LYS A 79 -10.57 3.47 -11.22
CA LYS A 79 -11.61 4.32 -11.83
C LYS A 79 -10.98 5.46 -12.67
N SER A 80 -10.00 6.17 -12.13
CA SER A 80 -9.32 7.26 -12.82
C SER A 80 -8.67 6.80 -14.14
N LEU A 81 -8.02 5.64 -14.13
CA LEU A 81 -7.42 5.04 -15.33
C LEU A 81 -8.47 4.64 -16.38
N ARG A 82 -9.62 4.08 -15.97
CA ARG A 82 -10.75 3.79 -16.88
C ARG A 82 -11.31 5.05 -17.53
N GLU A 83 -11.31 6.16 -16.80
CA GLU A 83 -11.74 7.48 -17.28
C GLU A 83 -10.62 8.26 -18.00
N ALA A 84 -9.47 7.63 -18.28
CA ALA A 84 -8.30 8.23 -18.92
C ALA A 84 -7.75 9.49 -18.21
N LYS A 85 -7.86 9.54 -16.87
CA LYS A 85 -7.37 10.65 -16.02
C LYS A 85 -5.99 10.35 -15.38
N GLY A 86 -5.33 9.28 -15.80
CA GLY A 86 -4.06 8.80 -15.24
C GLY A 86 -4.20 8.25 -13.82
N HIS A 87 -3.08 8.13 -13.10
CA HIS A 87 -3.04 7.53 -11.74
C HIS A 87 -3.43 8.48 -10.60
N ALA A 88 -4.32 9.44 -10.86
CA ALA A 88 -4.90 10.26 -9.82
C ALA A 88 -5.82 9.41 -8.92
N SER A 89 -5.87 9.74 -7.63
CA SER A 89 -6.90 9.22 -6.72
C SER A 89 -7.82 10.35 -6.27
N ASP A 90 -8.96 10.00 -5.68
CA ASP A 90 -9.87 10.95 -5.06
C ASP A 90 -9.25 11.46 -3.75
N GLN A 91 -8.71 12.67 -3.80
CA GLN A 91 -8.08 13.32 -2.65
C GLN A 91 -9.02 13.49 -1.46
N ARG A 92 -10.34 13.69 -1.70
CA ARG A 92 -11.31 13.83 -0.61
C ARG A 92 -11.57 12.49 0.06
N GLN A 93 -11.65 11.42 -0.72
CA GLN A 93 -11.78 10.06 -0.19
C GLN A 93 -10.57 9.70 0.68
N VAL A 94 -9.35 10.01 0.23
CA VAL A 94 -8.13 9.80 1.02
C VAL A 94 -8.23 10.48 2.38
N TRP A 95 -8.62 11.76 2.42
CA TRP A 95 -8.79 12.49 3.69
C TRP A 95 -9.94 11.96 4.55
N GLN A 96 -11.01 11.44 3.94
CA GLN A 96 -12.09 10.80 4.68
C GLN A 96 -11.61 9.53 5.38
N GLU A 97 -10.82 8.70 4.70
CA GLU A 97 -10.23 7.48 5.28
C GLU A 97 -9.25 7.83 6.41
N GLU A 98 -8.43 8.87 6.25
CA GLU A 98 -7.54 9.34 7.33
C GLU A 98 -8.33 9.86 8.54
N ALA A 99 -9.36 10.67 8.32
CA ALA A 99 -10.22 11.17 9.40
C ALA A 99 -10.92 10.02 10.13
N ALA A 100 -11.43 9.04 9.39
CA ALA A 100 -12.04 7.84 9.95
C ALA A 100 -11.03 7.01 10.76
N PHE A 101 -9.80 6.89 10.26
CA PHE A 101 -8.70 6.20 10.94
C PHE A 101 -8.30 6.90 12.25
N HIS A 102 -8.12 8.22 12.24
CA HIS A 102 -7.84 9.00 13.44
C HIS A 102 -8.96 8.86 14.48
N ALA A 103 -10.22 8.97 14.04
CA ALA A 103 -11.39 8.86 14.89
C ALA A 103 -11.52 7.46 15.52
N SER A 104 -11.37 6.40 14.72
CA SER A 104 -11.45 5.02 15.22
C SER A 104 -10.30 4.68 16.16
N HIS A 105 -9.12 5.25 15.95
CA HIS A 105 -7.94 5.02 16.77
C HIS A 105 -7.87 5.89 18.03
N GLY A 106 -8.68 6.94 18.11
CA GLY A 106 -8.63 7.91 19.20
C GLY A 106 -7.34 8.75 19.19
N VAL A 107 -6.70 8.88 18.02
CA VAL A 107 -5.45 9.63 17.86
C VAL A 107 -5.78 11.06 17.49
N HIS A 108 -5.34 12.01 18.32
CA HIS A 108 -5.39 13.42 17.99
C HIS A 108 -4.11 13.86 17.28
N SER A 109 -4.21 14.22 15.99
CA SER A 109 -3.13 14.88 15.24
C SER A 109 -3.50 16.32 14.93
N LYS A 110 -2.55 17.25 15.11
CA LYS A 110 -2.76 18.68 14.77
C LYS A 110 -2.87 18.91 13.27
N THR A 111 -2.24 18.06 12.46
CA THR A 111 -2.19 18.19 11.00
C THR A 111 -3.01 17.12 10.28
N ALA A 112 -3.65 16.21 11.03
CA ALA A 112 -4.26 15.00 10.52
C ALA A 112 -3.28 14.20 9.65
N ALA A 113 -2.02 14.10 10.10
CA ALA A 113 -0.99 13.29 9.42
C ALA A 113 -1.10 11.84 9.84
N MET A 114 -1.13 10.93 8.86
CA MET A 114 -1.02 9.50 9.08
C MET A 114 0.21 9.14 9.92
N SER A 115 1.37 9.74 9.64
CA SER A 115 2.61 9.53 10.39
C SER A 115 2.47 9.73 11.91
N ASP A 116 1.67 10.71 12.35
CA ASP A 116 1.50 11.02 13.79
C ASP A 116 0.79 9.87 14.53
N ALA A 117 -0.14 9.19 13.84
CA ALA A 117 -0.80 8.01 14.37
C ALA A 117 0.16 6.82 14.45
N PHE A 118 0.98 6.61 13.42
CA PHE A 118 2.02 5.57 13.46
C PHE A 118 3.03 5.80 14.58
N GLU A 119 3.47 7.04 14.80
CA GLU A 119 4.35 7.42 15.93
C GLU A 119 3.70 7.07 17.27
N SER A 120 2.39 7.34 17.43
CA SER A 120 1.64 7.02 18.65
C SER A 120 1.56 5.51 18.95
N PHE A 121 1.71 4.65 17.93
CA PHE A 121 1.66 3.19 18.06
C PHE A 121 3.01 2.49 17.86
N GLN A 122 4.10 3.23 17.73
CA GLN A 122 5.40 2.70 17.29
C GLN A 122 5.87 1.50 18.11
N GLN A 123 5.78 1.56 19.44
CA GLN A 123 6.21 0.45 20.32
C GLN A 123 5.37 -0.82 20.11
N ARG A 124 4.07 -0.68 19.89
CA ARG A 124 3.16 -1.81 19.63
C ARG A 124 3.44 -2.42 18.27
N ILE A 125 3.66 -1.57 17.25
CA ILE A 125 4.03 -2.00 15.91
C ILE A 125 5.32 -2.82 15.95
N GLN A 126 6.38 -2.29 16.57
CA GLN A 126 7.66 -2.99 16.70
C GLN A 126 7.52 -4.32 17.45
N SER A 127 6.73 -4.35 18.53
CA SER A 127 6.46 -5.58 19.28
C SER A 127 5.79 -6.64 18.41
N VAL A 128 4.86 -6.28 17.52
CA VAL A 128 4.20 -7.25 16.63
C VAL A 128 5.11 -7.66 15.47
N GLN A 129 5.80 -6.70 14.81
CA GLN A 129 6.77 -6.98 13.75
C GLN A 129 7.84 -7.98 14.19
N SER A 130 8.37 -7.85 15.41
CA SER A 130 9.37 -8.78 15.94
C SER A 130 8.89 -10.24 16.05
N LYS A 131 7.56 -10.44 16.20
CA LYS A 131 6.94 -11.77 16.25
C LYS A 131 6.60 -12.30 14.85
N LEU A 132 6.37 -11.40 13.90
CA LEU A 132 6.01 -11.69 12.51
C LEU A 132 7.21 -11.52 11.56
N GLY A 133 8.44 -11.71 12.05
CA GLY A 133 9.66 -11.46 11.28
C GLY A 133 9.69 -12.21 9.93
N TYR A 134 10.53 -11.72 9.02
CA TYR A 134 10.67 -12.29 7.69
C TYR A 134 10.92 -13.80 7.72
N ILE A 135 10.20 -14.52 6.85
CA ILE A 135 10.38 -15.96 6.66
C ILE A 135 11.34 -16.17 5.49
N GLU A 136 12.47 -16.82 5.74
CA GLU A 136 13.51 -17.03 4.73
C GLU A 136 12.95 -17.70 3.47
N GLY A 137 13.18 -17.07 2.31
CA GLY A 137 12.70 -17.53 1.01
C GLY A 137 11.28 -17.10 0.66
N ALA A 138 10.54 -16.42 1.55
CA ALA A 138 9.23 -15.88 1.24
C ALA A 138 9.34 -14.81 0.15
N THR A 139 8.44 -14.88 -0.83
CA THR A 139 8.32 -13.92 -1.95
C THR A 139 7.13 -12.98 -1.79
N GLY A 140 6.41 -13.07 -0.67
CA GLY A 140 5.27 -12.21 -0.38
C GLY A 140 4.61 -12.59 0.94
N LEU A 141 3.54 -11.89 1.27
CA LEU A 141 2.74 -12.12 2.46
C LEU A 141 1.25 -11.92 2.18
N ALA A 142 0.42 -12.67 2.88
CA ALA A 142 -0.99 -12.40 3.03
C ALA A 142 -1.25 -12.03 4.49
N VAL A 143 -2.02 -10.97 4.70
CA VAL A 143 -2.37 -10.49 6.04
C VAL A 143 -3.86 -10.68 6.25
N ALA A 144 -4.19 -11.24 7.41
CA ALA A 144 -5.56 -11.48 7.82
C ALA A 144 -5.80 -11.00 9.24
N ILE A 145 -7.03 -10.62 9.52
CA ILE A 145 -7.53 -10.29 10.84
C ILE A 145 -8.72 -11.22 11.11
N GLY A 146 -8.64 -12.01 12.17
CA GLY A 146 -9.59 -13.11 12.37
C GLY A 146 -9.41 -14.15 11.25
N ASP A 147 -10.51 -14.53 10.60
CA ASP A 147 -10.54 -15.37 9.39
C ASP A 147 -10.62 -14.57 8.08
N GLN A 148 -10.62 -13.23 8.16
CA GLN A 148 -10.74 -12.35 6.99
C GLN A 148 -9.35 -11.96 6.47
N VAL A 149 -9.04 -12.37 5.24
CA VAL A 149 -7.85 -11.90 4.51
C VAL A 149 -8.08 -10.45 4.10
N LEU A 150 -7.21 -9.54 4.55
CA LEU A 150 -7.26 -8.12 4.22
C LEU A 150 -6.48 -7.79 2.94
N SER A 151 -5.28 -8.35 2.83
CA SER A 151 -4.38 -8.07 1.72
C SER A 151 -3.47 -9.23 1.40
N LEU A 152 -3.02 -9.26 0.16
CA LEU A 152 -1.97 -10.14 -0.34
C LEU A 152 -1.03 -9.33 -1.20
N ASP A 153 0.26 -9.40 -0.90
CA ASP A 153 1.34 -8.70 -1.61
C ASP A 153 2.42 -9.73 -2.01
N LEU A 154 2.68 -9.90 -3.31
CA LEU A 154 3.71 -10.80 -3.85
C LEU A 154 4.73 -10.02 -4.69
N PHE A 155 5.98 -10.47 -4.66
CA PHE A 155 7.14 -9.86 -5.32
C PHE A 155 7.87 -10.86 -6.20
N ASP A 156 8.71 -10.35 -7.09
CA ASP A 156 9.54 -11.13 -8.02
C ASP A 156 10.61 -11.98 -7.34
N SER A 157 11.08 -11.57 -6.16
CA SER A 157 12.18 -12.24 -5.48
C SER A 157 12.06 -12.20 -3.95
N PRO A 158 12.67 -13.18 -3.24
CA PRO A 158 12.77 -13.14 -1.78
C PRO A 158 13.45 -11.88 -1.26
N THR A 159 14.50 -11.40 -1.94
CA THR A 159 15.23 -10.18 -1.56
C THR A 159 14.36 -8.93 -1.63
N THR A 160 13.51 -8.80 -2.66
CA THR A 160 12.54 -7.69 -2.72
C THR A 160 11.58 -7.78 -1.55
N CYS A 161 11.02 -8.96 -1.28
CA CYS A 161 10.06 -9.19 -0.21
C CYS A 161 10.65 -8.88 1.18
N GLU A 162 11.87 -9.35 1.47
CA GLU A 162 12.57 -9.10 2.73
C GLU A 162 12.75 -7.59 3.00
N GLN A 163 13.11 -6.80 1.98
CA GLN A 163 13.31 -5.35 2.12
C GLN A 163 12.03 -4.57 2.46
N VAL A 164 10.87 -5.14 2.17
CA VAL A 164 9.57 -4.48 2.31
C VAL A 164 8.69 -5.12 3.40
N TRP A 165 9.13 -6.24 3.97
CA TRP A 165 8.37 -7.07 4.89
C TRP A 165 7.81 -6.30 6.08
N ASP A 166 8.70 -5.70 6.88
CA ASP A 166 8.31 -5.00 8.09
C ASP A 166 7.39 -3.83 7.79
N ARG A 167 7.70 -3.04 6.74
CA ARG A 167 6.90 -1.87 6.39
C ARG A 167 5.51 -2.25 5.90
N LEU A 168 5.34 -3.32 5.12
CA LEU A 168 4.02 -3.79 4.65
C LEU A 168 3.07 -4.16 5.80
N LEU A 169 3.63 -4.63 6.93
CA LEU A 169 2.84 -5.02 8.09
C LEU A 169 2.30 -3.82 8.88
N THR A 170 2.89 -2.62 8.77
CA THR A 170 2.57 -1.51 9.69
C THR A 170 1.09 -1.14 9.68
N GLY A 171 0.50 -0.98 8.49
CA GLY A 171 -0.90 -0.59 8.34
C GLY A 171 -1.86 -1.62 8.93
N ALA A 172 -1.62 -2.90 8.62
CA ALA A 172 -2.46 -4.00 9.09
C ALA A 172 -2.32 -4.23 10.60
N ILE A 173 -1.12 -4.04 11.17
CA ILE A 173 -0.93 -4.09 12.63
C ILE A 173 -1.81 -3.03 13.28
N VAL A 174 -1.80 -1.79 12.77
CA VAL A 174 -2.64 -0.73 13.35
C VAL A 174 -4.12 -1.07 13.19
N ASP A 175 -4.55 -1.57 12.04
CA ASP A 175 -5.93 -2.04 11.83
C ASP A 175 -6.37 -3.08 12.88
N SER A 176 -5.45 -3.93 13.37
CA SER A 176 -5.75 -4.92 14.40
C SER A 176 -5.81 -4.37 15.84
N LEU A 177 -5.23 -3.20 16.12
CA LEU A 177 -5.07 -2.71 17.51
C LEU A 177 -6.40 -2.39 18.21
N LYS A 178 -7.50 -2.32 17.48
CA LYS A 178 -8.84 -2.01 18.00
C LYS A 178 -9.76 -3.21 18.11
N LEU A 179 -9.28 -4.38 17.72
CA LEU A 179 -10.09 -5.57 17.72
C LEU A 179 -9.85 -6.35 19.00
N ASP A 180 -10.94 -6.84 19.58
CA ASP A 180 -10.88 -7.82 20.65
C ASP A 180 -10.28 -9.13 20.12
N ASP A 181 -9.89 -10.03 21.03
CA ASP A 181 -9.43 -11.35 20.64
C ASP A 181 -10.52 -12.05 19.79
N LEU A 182 -10.22 -12.25 18.52
CA LEU A 182 -11.09 -12.94 17.59
C LEU A 182 -10.85 -14.45 17.72
N ASP A 183 -11.91 -15.21 17.96
CA ASP A 183 -11.83 -16.68 18.07
C ASP A 183 -11.47 -17.34 16.74
N ALA A 184 -11.91 -16.75 15.62
CA ALA A 184 -11.64 -17.24 14.28
C ALA A 184 -10.23 -16.87 13.82
N LYS A 185 -9.54 -17.79 13.14
CA LYS A 185 -8.19 -17.56 12.59
C LYS A 185 -8.15 -17.97 11.13
N ALA A 186 -7.55 -17.12 10.31
CA ALA A 186 -7.31 -17.41 8.92
C ALA A 186 -6.40 -18.62 8.77
N THR A 187 -6.73 -19.43 7.77
CA THR A 187 -6.00 -20.62 7.37
C THR A 187 -5.39 -20.40 5.99
N ALA A 188 -4.47 -21.28 5.59
CA ALA A 188 -3.96 -21.29 4.23
C ALA A 188 -5.09 -21.39 3.19
N THR A 189 -6.19 -22.10 3.51
CA THR A 189 -7.37 -22.19 2.64
C THR A 189 -8.00 -20.82 2.37
N ASN A 190 -8.13 -19.97 3.39
CA ASN A 190 -8.69 -18.62 3.19
C ASN A 190 -7.85 -17.80 2.20
N VAL A 191 -6.53 -17.91 2.28
CA VAL A 191 -5.59 -17.24 1.36
C VAL A 191 -5.64 -17.85 -0.04
N ASP A 192 -5.65 -19.17 -0.12
CA ASP A 192 -5.77 -19.92 -1.37
C ASP A 192 -7.05 -19.56 -2.13
N ASP A 193 -8.17 -19.36 -1.44
CA ASP A 193 -9.44 -19.02 -2.05
C ASP A 193 -9.42 -17.61 -2.67
N VAL A 194 -8.74 -16.66 -2.03
CA VAL A 194 -8.47 -15.32 -2.62
C VAL A 194 -7.61 -15.47 -3.88
N VAL A 195 -6.53 -16.25 -3.81
CA VAL A 195 -5.63 -16.46 -4.96
C VAL A 195 -6.35 -17.16 -6.11
N ARG A 196 -7.12 -18.21 -5.82
CA ARG A 196 -7.88 -18.96 -6.84
C ARG A 196 -8.91 -18.09 -7.50
N SER A 197 -9.74 -17.38 -6.73
CA SER A 197 -10.79 -16.52 -7.29
C SER A 197 -10.21 -15.39 -8.15
N SER A 198 -9.06 -14.82 -7.77
CA SER A 198 -8.40 -13.75 -8.53
C SER A 198 -8.00 -14.12 -9.97
N LYS A 199 -7.89 -15.42 -10.28
CA LYS A 199 -7.59 -15.91 -11.63
C LYS A 199 -8.77 -15.78 -12.59
N ASP A 200 -9.98 -15.76 -12.05
CA ASP A 200 -11.22 -15.69 -12.83
C ASP A 200 -11.72 -14.24 -13.00
N TRP A 201 -11.05 -13.27 -12.38
CA TRP A 201 -11.44 -11.87 -12.51
C TRP A 201 -11.10 -11.30 -13.89
N GLU A 202 -11.83 -10.26 -14.30
CA GLU A 202 -11.52 -9.53 -15.52
C GLU A 202 -10.29 -8.63 -15.30
N TRP A 203 -9.19 -8.94 -15.98
CA TRP A 203 -7.93 -8.19 -15.89
C TRP A 203 -7.78 -7.23 -17.06
N GLU A 204 -7.66 -5.94 -16.74
CA GLU A 204 -7.55 -4.89 -17.73
C GLU A 204 -6.12 -4.35 -17.78
N LYS A 205 -5.48 -4.38 -18.96
CA LYS A 205 -4.19 -3.71 -19.17
C LYS A 205 -4.37 -2.19 -19.11
N ARG A 206 -3.43 -1.52 -18.44
CA ARG A 206 -3.34 -0.07 -18.27
C ARG A 206 -1.93 0.42 -18.54
N GLU A 207 -1.81 1.70 -18.90
CA GLU A 207 -0.51 2.35 -18.97
C GLU A 207 0.09 2.45 -17.56
N ALA A 208 1.30 1.93 -17.37
CA ALA A 208 2.00 2.04 -16.10
C ALA A 208 2.52 3.47 -15.90
N SER A 209 2.58 3.94 -14.65
CA SER A 209 3.15 5.27 -14.34
C SER A 209 4.69 5.32 -14.45
N GLY A 210 5.34 4.18 -14.66
CA GLY A 210 6.79 4.02 -14.79
C GLY A 210 7.10 2.94 -15.82
N GLU A 211 8.19 2.21 -15.61
CA GLU A 211 8.54 1.07 -16.45
C GLU A 211 7.56 -0.09 -16.26
N GLY A 212 7.37 -0.88 -17.31
CA GLY A 212 6.58 -2.10 -17.26
C GLY A 212 5.13 -1.96 -17.74
N ASP A 213 4.37 -3.03 -17.54
CA ASP A 213 2.96 -3.11 -17.88
C ASP A 213 2.13 -3.25 -16.60
N GLU A 214 1.11 -2.41 -16.45
CA GLU A 214 0.20 -2.47 -15.31
C GLU A 214 -1.12 -3.16 -15.71
N TYR A 215 -1.59 -4.07 -14.86
CA TYR A 215 -2.89 -4.71 -14.98
C TYR A 215 -3.69 -4.44 -13.72
N ARG A 216 -4.99 -4.21 -13.87
CA ARG A 216 -5.90 -3.96 -12.73
C ARG A 216 -7.16 -4.77 -12.87
N SER A 217 -7.72 -5.14 -11.73
CA SER A 217 -8.96 -5.89 -11.66
C SER A 217 -9.79 -5.52 -10.44
N VAL A 218 -11.08 -5.81 -10.52
CA VAL A 218 -12.04 -5.68 -9.44
C VAL A 218 -12.92 -6.92 -9.44
N SER A 219 -13.13 -7.52 -8.27
CA SER A 219 -14.04 -8.66 -8.13
C SER A 219 -15.49 -8.20 -8.00
N ASP A 220 -16.45 -9.12 -8.19
CA ASP A 220 -17.86 -8.85 -7.93
C ASP A 220 -18.13 -8.53 -6.44
N ALA A 221 -17.30 -9.06 -5.54
CA ALA A 221 -17.35 -8.75 -4.11
C ALA A 221 -16.77 -7.36 -3.79
N GLY A 222 -16.14 -6.68 -4.76
CA GLY A 222 -15.52 -5.37 -4.60
C GLY A 222 -14.08 -5.42 -4.07
N ASP A 223 -13.41 -6.57 -4.19
CA ASP A 223 -11.97 -6.67 -3.99
C ASP A 223 -11.26 -5.92 -5.12
N HIS A 224 -10.11 -5.32 -4.83
CA HIS A 224 -9.33 -4.62 -5.84
C HIS A 224 -7.94 -5.24 -5.96
N ALA A 225 -7.50 -5.47 -7.20
CA ALA A 225 -6.17 -5.99 -7.46
C ALA A 225 -5.41 -5.19 -8.51
N SER A 226 -4.08 -5.24 -8.42
CA SER A 226 -3.17 -4.76 -9.46
C SER A 226 -1.95 -5.65 -9.59
N VAL A 227 -1.42 -5.76 -10.81
CA VAL A 227 -0.12 -6.37 -11.08
C VAL A 227 0.73 -5.41 -11.89
N LEU A 228 1.97 -5.21 -11.48
CA LEU A 228 3.00 -4.57 -12.27
C LEU A 228 3.94 -5.64 -12.83
N PHE A 229 4.07 -5.70 -14.14
CA PHE A 229 5.01 -6.58 -14.84
C PHE A 229 6.21 -5.80 -15.37
N TYR A 230 7.39 -6.41 -15.33
CA TYR A 230 8.56 -5.95 -16.07
C TYR A 230 9.18 -7.15 -16.79
N ASP A 231 9.42 -7.04 -18.09
CA ASP A 231 9.93 -8.14 -18.93
C ASP A 231 9.18 -9.48 -18.77
N ARG A 232 7.85 -9.41 -18.64
CA ARG A 232 6.91 -10.55 -18.40
C ARG A 232 7.03 -11.21 -17.03
N VAL A 233 7.80 -10.64 -16.10
CA VAL A 233 7.86 -11.08 -14.70
C VAL A 233 6.97 -10.16 -13.85
N PRO A 234 6.06 -10.70 -13.02
CA PRO A 234 5.30 -9.88 -12.08
C PRO A 234 6.26 -9.38 -10.99
N VAL A 235 6.52 -8.07 -10.96
CA VAL A 235 7.39 -7.45 -9.94
C VAL A 235 6.63 -7.09 -8.68
N HIS A 236 5.32 -6.85 -8.78
CA HIS A 236 4.45 -6.65 -7.64
C HIS A 236 3.01 -7.05 -7.99
N ILE A 237 2.44 -7.95 -7.21
CA ILE A 237 1.01 -8.29 -7.22
C ILE A 237 0.45 -7.83 -5.88
N SER A 238 -0.63 -7.05 -5.92
CA SER A 238 -1.33 -6.59 -4.72
C SER A 238 -2.83 -6.82 -4.87
N ILE A 239 -3.42 -7.53 -3.91
CA ILE A 239 -4.86 -7.77 -3.79
C ILE A 239 -5.32 -7.23 -2.44
N LEU A 240 -6.38 -6.41 -2.46
CA LEU A 240 -7.00 -5.79 -1.29
C LEU A 240 -8.45 -6.24 -1.24
N ALA A 241 -8.81 -6.99 -0.19
CA ALA A 241 -10.15 -7.54 -0.04
C ALA A 241 -11.18 -6.50 0.37
N ALA A 242 -12.44 -6.70 -0.02
CA ALA A 242 -13.58 -5.97 0.48
C ALA A 242 -13.95 -6.49 1.88
N THR A 243 -13.39 -5.87 2.90
CA THR A 243 -13.68 -6.14 4.32
C THR A 243 -14.35 -4.96 5.00
#